data_AF-A0A6M3L2V3-F1
#
_entry.id   AF-A0A6M3L2V3-F1
#
_cell.length_a   1.000
_cell.length_b   1.000
_cell.length_c   1.000
_cell.angle_alpha   90.00
_cell.angle_beta   90.00
_cell.angle_gamma   90.00
#
_symmetry.space_group_name_H-M   'P 1'
#
loop_
_entity.id
_entity.type
_entity.pdbx_description
1 polymer ?
#
loop_
_entity_poly.entity_id
_entity_poly.type
_entity_poly.pdbx_seq_one_letter_code
_entity_poly.pdbx_strand_id
1 'polypeptide(L)' 'MEPRFLNEPSIKAHILSLLKVDYGYDAATLAMRIDKTKTSVYSALYELKAEGQAKPVKVNGHKWVWYRRENEAGHS' A
#
# COMPACT_ATOMS: atom_id res chain seq x y z
N MET A 1 -34.70 5.75 5.84
CA MET A 1 -33.78 5.68 4.68
C MET A 1 -32.37 5.62 5.24
N GLU A 2 -31.83 4.42 5.43
CA GLU A 2 -30.43 4.27 5.83
C GLU A 2 -29.54 4.57 4.61
N PRO A 3 -28.54 5.46 4.71
CA PRO A 3 -27.60 5.63 3.61
C PRO A 3 -26.83 4.33 3.45
N ARG A 4 -27.02 3.68 2.31
CA ARG A 4 -26.11 2.64 1.81
C ARG A 4 -24.74 3.29 1.63
N PHE A 5 -23.89 3.27 2.65
CA PHE A 5 -22.45 3.39 2.49
C PHE A 5 -22.02 2.14 1.71
N LEU A 6 -22.23 2.19 0.40
CA LEU A 6 -21.66 1.24 -0.55
C LEU A 6 -20.15 1.23 -0.28
N ASN A 7 -19.66 0.07 0.11
CA ASN A 7 -18.27 -0.26 0.42
C ASN A 7 -17.34 0.22 -0.71
N GLU A 8 -16.94 1.48 -0.69
CA GLU A 8 -15.81 1.94 -1.49
C GLU A 8 -14.59 1.17 -0.94
N PRO A 9 -13.84 0.42 -1.78
CA PRO A 9 -12.68 -0.31 -1.30
C PRO A 9 -11.77 0.70 -0.61
N SER A 10 -11.44 0.45 0.66
CA SER A 10 -10.60 1.39 1.40
C SER A 10 -9.30 1.61 0.65
N ILE A 11 -8.70 2.79 0.77
CA ILE A 11 -7.40 3.14 0.15
C ILE A 11 -6.37 2.03 0.38
N LYS A 12 -6.40 1.40 1.57
CA LYS A 12 -5.62 0.21 1.94
C LYS A 12 -5.83 -0.97 1.00
N ALA A 13 -7.07 -1.33 0.68
CA ALA A 13 -7.40 -2.44 -0.22
C ALA A 13 -6.92 -2.16 -1.66
N HIS A 14 -7.08 -0.93 -2.15
CA HIS A 14 -6.53 -0.55 -3.45
C HIS A 14 -5.00 -0.61 -3.48
N ILE A 15 -4.33 -0.12 -2.43
CA ILE A 15 -2.88 -0.22 -2.29
C ILE A 15 -2.46 -1.70 -2.26
N LEU A 16 -3.09 -2.55 -1.45
CA LEU A 16 -2.78 -3.98 -1.39
C LEU A 16 -3.03 -4.71 -2.71
N SER A 17 -4.05 -4.31 -3.47
CA SER A 17 -4.32 -4.84 -4.81
C SER A 17 -3.22 -4.46 -5.80
N LEU A 18 -2.62 -3.27 -5.65
CA LEU A 18 -1.51 -2.81 -6.49
C LEU A 18 -0.16 -3.39 -6.05
N LEU A 19 0.09 -3.48 -4.75
CA LEU A 19 1.33 -4.03 -4.20
C LEU A 19 1.37 -5.53 -4.52
N LYS A 20 2.33 -5.95 -5.34
CA LYS A 20 2.62 -7.37 -5.59
C LYS A 20 3.86 -7.78 -4.80
N VAL A 21 4.04 -9.08 -4.59
CA VAL A 21 5.22 -9.64 -3.92
C VAL A 21 6.50 -9.28 -4.69
N ASP A 22 6.48 -9.37 -6.02
CA ASP A 22 7.65 -9.16 -6.87
C ASP A 22 7.96 -7.71 -7.26
N TYR A 23 7.02 -6.78 -7.05
CA TYR A 23 7.18 -5.39 -7.52
C TYR A 23 6.70 -4.37 -6.50
N GLY A 24 7.64 -3.57 -5.99
CA GLY A 24 7.39 -2.51 -5.04
C GLY A 24 7.06 -1.19 -5.73
N TYR A 25 6.13 -0.42 -5.15
CA TYR A 25 5.76 0.90 -5.65
C TYR A 25 6.06 1.99 -4.62
N ASP A 26 6.55 3.13 -5.08
CA ASP A 26 6.63 4.30 -4.21
C ASP A 26 5.24 4.92 -3.99
N ALA A 27 5.11 5.69 -2.91
CA ALA A 27 3.85 6.30 -2.52
C ALA A 27 3.31 7.28 -3.57
N ALA A 28 4.17 7.95 -4.36
CA ALA A 28 3.71 8.87 -5.40
C ALA A 28 3.10 8.10 -6.57
N THR A 29 3.73 7.02 -7.01
CA THR A 29 3.20 6.12 -8.04
C THR A 29 1.88 5.49 -7.60
N LEU A 30 1.77 5.06 -6.34
CA LEU A 30 0.52 4.52 -5.78
C LEU A 30 -0.60 5.58 -5.78
N ALA A 31 -0.30 6.79 -5.32
CA ALA A 31 -1.25 7.92 -5.31
C ALA A 31 -1.81 8.23 -6.70
N MET A 32 -0.95 8.24 -7.73
CA MET A 32 -1.37 8.44 -9.12
C MET A 32 -2.26 7.30 -9.63
N ARG A 33 -1.97 6.05 -9.26
CA ARG A 33 -2.74 4.89 -9.77
C ARG A 33 -4.11 4.72 -9.14
N ILE A 34 -4.27 5.09 -7.88
CA ILE A 34 -5.54 4.95 -7.17
C ILE A 34 -6.35 6.26 -7.18
N ASP A 35 -5.86 7.28 -7.88
CA ASP A 35 -6.45 8.63 -7.93
C ASP A 35 -6.73 9.20 -6.52
N LYS A 36 -5.74 9.11 -5.62
CA LYS A 36 -5.81 9.67 -4.27
C LYS A 36 -4.61 10.56 -3.98
N THR A 37 -4.73 11.39 -2.95
CA THR A 37 -3.61 12.25 -2.53
C THR A 37 -2.47 11.43 -1.96
N LYS A 38 -1.24 11.94 -2.12
CA LYS A 38 -0.05 11.34 -1.50
C LYS A 38 -0.23 11.18 0.00
N THR A 39 -0.83 12.18 0.68
CA THR A 39 -1.09 12.14 2.12
C THR A 39 -1.96 10.96 2.52
N SER A 40 -3.08 10.74 1.84
CA SER A 40 -3.97 9.60 2.11
C SER A 40 -3.27 8.26 1.87
N VAL A 41 -2.44 8.17 0.83
CA VAL A 41 -1.64 6.98 0.55
C VAL A 41 -0.58 6.74 1.61
N TYR A 42 0.13 7.78 2.06
CA TYR A 42 1.08 7.64 3.16
C TYR A 42 0.40 7.13 4.42
N SER A 43 -0.71 7.73 4.86
CA SER A 43 -1.46 7.26 6.02
C SER A 43 -1.85 5.79 5.89
N ALA A 44 -2.41 5.39 4.74
CA ALA A 44 -2.79 4.02 4.47
C ALA A 44 -1.59 3.06 4.46
N LEU A 45 -0.44 3.46 3.90
CA LEU A 45 0.79 2.66 3.92
C LEU A 45 1.35 2.48 5.32
N TYR A 46 1.30 3.52 6.16
CA TYR A 46 1.71 3.44 7.57
C TYR A 46 0.79 2.52 8.38
N GLU A 47 -0.52 2.57 8.14
CA GLU A 47 -1.46 1.61 8.73
C GLU A 47 -1.15 0.18 8.29
N LEU A 48 -1.00 -0.06 6.97
CA LEU A 48 -0.62 -1.38 6.44
C LEU A 48 0.72 -1.87 6.99
N LYS A 49 1.65 -0.96 7.30
CA LYS A 49 2.90 -1.27 8.00
C LYS A 49 2.65 -1.75 9.43
N ALA A 50 1.82 -1.02 10.17
CA ALA A 50 1.48 -1.34 11.55
C ALA A 50 0.71 -2.67 11.65
N GLU A 51 -0.16 -2.94 10.67
CA GLU A 51 -0.86 -4.22 10.50
C GLU A 51 0.07 -5.36 10.03
N GLY A 52 1.32 -5.04 9.65
CA GLY A 52 2.28 -6.01 9.15
C GLY A 52 1.94 -6.55 7.75
N GLN A 53 1.09 -5.86 6.98
CA GLN A 53 0.70 -6.25 5.62
C GLN A 53 1.59 -5.65 4.52
N ALA A 54 2.31 -4.57 4.82
CA ALA A 54 3.25 -3.93 3.89
C ALA A 54 4.53 -3.49 4.60
N LYS A 55 5.63 -3.37 3.86
CA LYS A 55 6.89 -2.83 4.40
C LYS A 55 7.56 -1.85 3.45
N PRO A 56 8.10 -0.73 3.96
CA PRO A 56 8.93 0.17 3.18
C PRO A 56 10.34 -0.40 3.06
N VAL A 57 10.87 -0.42 1.85
CA VAL A 57 12.23 -0.84 1.52
C VAL A 57 12.90 0.28 0.76
N LYS A 58 14.14 0.57 1.15
CA LYS A 58 14.94 1.61 0.50
C LYS A 58 15.70 0.99 -0.66
N VAL A 59 15.35 1.37 -1.88
CA VAL A 59 16.02 0.94 -3.12
C VAL A 59 16.93 2.05 -3.63
N ASN A 60 18.11 1.65 -4.12
CA ASN A 60 19.12 2.53 -4.70
C ASN A 60 19.50 3.75 -3.83
N GLY A 61 19.47 3.64 -2.50
CA GLY A 61 19.95 4.68 -1.58
C GLY A 61 19.12 5.98 -1.50
N HIS A 62 18.18 6.21 -2.41
CA HIS A 62 17.43 7.47 -2.52
C HIS A 62 15.91 7.32 -2.55
N LYS A 63 15.37 6.12 -2.84
CA LYS A 63 13.93 5.92 -3.03
C LYS A 63 13.35 4.88 -2.07
N TRP A 64 12.23 5.23 -1.43
CA TRP A 64 11.44 4.30 -0.64
C TRP A 64 10.34 3.71 -1.52
N VAL A 65 10.34 2.39 -1.64
CA VAL A 65 9.28 1.64 -2.28
C VAL A 65 8.62 0.75 -1.25
N TRP A 66 7.33 0.51 -1.43
CA TRP A 66 6.53 -0.32 -0.54
C TRP A 66 6.30 -1.66 -1.22
N TYR A 67 6.48 -2.73 -0.47
CA TYR A 67 6.21 -4.10 -0.90
C TYR A 67 5.06 -4.67 -0.09
N ARG A 68 4.26 -5.54 -0.71
CA ARG A 68 3.27 -6.33 0.02
C ARG A 68 4.00 -7.40 0.81
N ARG A 69 3.65 -7.55 2.09
CA ARG A 69 4.14 -8.63 2.94
C ARG A 69 3.20 -9.82 2.82
N GLU A 70 3.04 -10.37 1.62
CA GLU A 70 2.52 -11.72 1.49
C GLU A 70 3.71 -12.67 1.65
N ASN A 71 3.70 -13.52 2.70
CA ASN A 71 4.64 -14.63 2.92
C ASN A 71 6.09 -14.29 3.32
N GLU A 72 6.29 -13.59 4.43
CA GLU A 72 7.56 -13.70 5.20
C GLU A 72 7.67 -15.06 5.94
N ALA A 73 7.26 -16.15 5.29
CA ALA A 73 7.29 -17.51 5.83
C ALA A 73 7.97 -18.51 4.87
N GLY A 74 8.62 -18.06 3.78
CA GLY A 74 9.19 -18.97 2.77
C GLY A 74 10.52 -18.54 2.13
N HIS A 75 11.22 -17.56 2.69
CA HIS A 75 12.56 -17.17 2.22
C HIS A 75 13.54 -17.15 3.41
N SER A 76 14.00 -18.33 3.82
CA SER A 76 15.28 -18.56 4.52
C SER A 76 16.07 -19.60 3.74
#